data_AF-A0A0B8PLV8-F1
#
_entry.id   AF-A0A0B8PLV8-F1
#
_cell.length_a   1.000
_cell.length_b   1.000
_cell.length_c   1.000
_cell.angle_alpha   90.00
_cell.angle_beta   90.00
_cell.angle_gamma   90.00
#
_symmetry.space_group_name_H-M   'P 1'
#
loop_
_entity.id
_entity.type
_entity.pdbx_description
1 polymer ?
#
loop_
_entity_poly.entity_id
_entity_poly.type
_entity_poly.pdbx_seq_one_letter_code
_entity_poly.pdbx_strand_id
1 'polypeptide(L)' 'MKPGDRWCLCALRWKEAWQAGWAPLVVLASCEESALEIVPLDALKMYATTSE' A
#
# COMPACT_ATOMS: atom_id res chain seq x y z
N MET A 1 17.41 2.01 0.10
CA MET A 1 16.51 0.84 0.18
C MET A 1 17.09 -0.26 -0.67
N LYS A 2 17.17 -1.47 -0.12
CA LYS A 2 17.58 -2.67 -0.84
C LYS A 2 16.32 -3.43 -1.30
N PRO A 3 16.41 -4.24 -2.36
CA PRO A 3 15.33 -5.16 -2.73
C PRO A 3 14.96 -6.02 -1.52
N GLY A 4 13.69 -6.01 -1.13
CA GLY A 4 13.18 -6.74 0.04
C GLY A 4 12.89 -5.87 1.27
N ASP A 5 13.33 -4.62 1.30
CA ASP A 5 13.00 -3.70 2.40
C ASP A 5 11.52 -3.29 2.33
N ARG A 6 10.80 -3.46 3.45
CA ARG A 6 9.46 -2.90 3.66
C ARG A 6 9.61 -1.45 4.12
N TRP A 7 8.79 -0.56 3.60
CA TRP A 7 8.88 0.87 3.89
C TRP A 7 7.49 1.49 3.93
N CYS A 8 7.32 2.46 4.83
CA CYS A 8 6.09 3.22 4.91
C CYS A 8 6.05 4.26 3.78
N LEU A 9 5.00 4.21 2.98
CA LEU A 9 4.72 5.14 1.89
C LEU A 9 3.64 6.12 2.31
N CYS A 10 3.72 7.37 1.85
CA CYS A 10 2.58 8.28 1.94
C CYS A 10 1.40 7.68 1.16
N ALA A 11 0.22 7.59 1.79
CA ALA A 11 -0.98 7.03 1.17
C ALA A 11 -1.34 7.73 -0.16
N LEU A 12 -1.10 9.04 -0.26
CA LEU A 12 -1.24 9.80 -1.51
C LEU A 12 -0.33 9.28 -2.63
N ARG A 13 0.95 9.01 -2.32
CA ARG A 13 1.91 8.48 -3.29
C ARG A 13 1.55 7.05 -3.71
N TRP A 14 1.06 6.25 -2.78
CA TRP A 14 0.56 4.92 -3.09
C TRP A 14 -0.67 5.00 -4.02
N LYS A 15 -1.59 5.94 -3.76
CA LYS A 15 -2.77 6.19 -4.61
C LYS A 15 -2.41 6.58 -6.04
N GLU A 16 -1.44 7.48 -6.20
CA GLU A 16 -0.92 7.86 -7.53
C GLU A 16 -0.40 6.63 -8.28
N ALA A 17 0.38 5.78 -7.61
CA ALA A 17 0.89 4.54 -8.20
C ALA A 17 -0.23 3.56 -8.56
N TRP A 18 -1.27 3.45 -7.72
CA TRP A 18 -2.44 2.64 -7.99
C TRP A 18 -3.22 3.12 -9.21
N GLN A 19 -3.45 4.43 -9.31
CA GLN A 19 -4.10 5.05 -10.47
C GLN A 19 -3.27 4.89 -11.76
N ALA A 20 -1.94 4.86 -11.65
CA ALA A 20 -1.06 4.57 -12.76
C ALA A 20 -1.02 3.08 -13.14
N GLY A 21 -1.57 2.19 -12.32
CA GLY A 21 -1.52 0.73 -12.52
C GLY A 21 -0.23 0.06 -12.04
N TRP A 22 0.62 0.78 -11.29
CA TRP A 22 1.93 0.34 -10.79
C TRP A 22 2.01 0.38 -9.25
N ALA A 23 0.88 0.18 -8.56
CA ALA A 23 0.88 0.15 -7.10
C ALA A 23 1.76 -0.98 -6.54
N PRO A 24 2.65 -0.68 -5.58
CA PRO A 24 3.41 -1.71 -4.89
C PRO A 24 2.53 -2.51 -3.94
N LEU A 25 2.93 -3.76 -3.66
CA LEU A 25 2.28 -4.59 -2.66
C LEU A 25 2.33 -3.94 -1.27
N VAL A 26 1.23 -4.10 -0.53
CA VAL A 26 1.03 -3.48 0.79
C VAL A 26 0.87 -4.56 1.86
N VAL A 27 1.44 -4.33 3.03
CA VAL A 27 1.24 -5.17 4.21
C VAL A 27 0.12 -4.56 5.03
N LEU A 28 -1.09 -5.12 4.95
CA LEU A 28 -2.27 -4.55 5.63
C LEU A 28 -2.07 -4.44 7.15
N ALA A 29 -1.40 -5.42 7.76
CA ALA A 29 -1.09 -5.40 9.19
C ALA A 29 -0.13 -4.27 9.62
N SER A 30 0.56 -3.64 8.65
CA SER A 30 1.48 -2.52 8.89
C SER A 30 0.96 -1.20 8.29
N CYS A 31 -0.29 -1.17 7.82
CA CYS A 31 -0.92 0.03 7.28
C CYS A 31 -1.74 0.71 8.37
N GLU A 32 -1.58 2.03 8.53
CA GLU A 32 -2.37 2.79 9.48
C GLU A 32 -3.80 3.01 8.97
N GLU A 33 -4.78 3.04 9.87
CA GLU A 33 -6.20 3.20 9.53
C GLU A 33 -6.49 4.52 8.79
N SER A 34 -5.71 5.58 9.03
CA SER A 34 -5.79 6.87 8.33
C SER A 34 -5.56 6.75 6.82
N ALA A 35 -4.87 5.70 6.35
CA ALA A 35 -4.71 5.45 4.92
C ALA A 35 -6.06 5.20 4.22
N LEU A 36 -7.07 4.72 4.94
CA LEU A 36 -8.42 4.45 4.43
C LEU A 36 -9.18 5.72 4.06
N GLU A 37 -8.80 6.87 4.59
CA GLU A 37 -9.36 8.17 4.21
C GLU A 37 -8.92 8.60 2.80
N ILE A 38 -7.79 8.07 2.33
CA ILE A 38 -7.16 8.45 1.05
C ILE A 38 -7.36 7.35 0.00
N VAL A 39 -7.22 6.09 0.41
CA VAL A 39 -7.25 4.89 -0.44
C VAL A 39 -8.33 3.93 0.07
N PRO A 40 -9.26 3.47 -0.78
CA PRO A 40 -10.29 2.53 -0.34
C PRO A 40 -9.68 1.20 0.11
N LEU A 41 -10.26 0.58 1.15
CA LEU A 41 -9.82 -0.70 1.69
C LEU A 41 -9.77 -1.80 0.62
N ASP A 42 -10.71 -1.79 -0.32
CA ASP A 42 -10.76 -2.77 -1.40
C ASP A 42 -9.52 -2.70 -2.30
N ALA A 43 -9.03 -1.49 -2.59
CA ALA A 43 -7.78 -1.33 -3.34
C ALA A 43 -6.58 -1.86 -2.55
N LEU A 44 -6.50 -1.57 -1.25
CA LEU A 44 -5.41 -2.10 -0.41
C LEU A 44 -5.47 -3.63 -0.31
N LYS A 45 -6.67 -4.23 -0.24
CA LYS A 45 -6.87 -5.68 -0.24
C LYS A 45 -6.43 -6.34 -1.54
N MET A 46 -6.67 -5.72 -2.69
CA MET A 46 -6.22 -6.25 -3.99
C MET A 46 -4.69 -6.35 -4.09
N TYR A 47 -3.97 -5.45 -3.43
CA TYR A 47 -2.51 -5.40 -3.41
C TYR A 47 -1.91 -5.93 -2.09
N ALA A 48 -2.72 -6.58 -1.26
CA ALA A 48 -2.28 -7.11 0.01
C ALA A 48 -1.30 -8.27 -0.21
N THR A 49 -0.10 -8.19 0.36
CA THR A 49 0.81 -9.32 0.43
C THR A 49 0.59 -10.10 1.72
N THR A 50 0.60 -11.44 1.62
CA THR A 50 0.63 -12.32 2.80
C THR A 50 2.07 -12.34 3.28
N SER A 51 2.41 -11.37 4.13
CA SER A 51 3.70 -11.38 4.80
C SER A 51 3.63 -12.37 5.97
N GLU A 52 4.02 -13.62 5.73
CA GLU A 52 4.45 -14.52 6.82
C GLU A 52 5.81 -14.09 7.38
#